data_AF-A0A060QIS8-F1
#
_entry.id   AF-A0A060QIS8-F1
#
_cell.length_a   1.000
_cell.length_b   1.000
_cell.length_c   1.000
_cell.angle_alpha   90.00
_cell.angle_beta   90.00
_cell.angle_gamma   90.00
#
_symmetry.space_group_name_H-M   'P 1'
#
loop_
_entity.id
_entity.type
_entity.pdbx_description
1 polymer ?
#
loop_
_entity_poly.entity_id
_entity_poly.type
_entity_poly.pdbx_seq_one_letter_code
_entity_poly.pdbx_strand_id
1 'polypeptide(L)'
;MKVIDVGQEALQAQGEVLQRVAMRIGRRVAYFIIAAIFGLFALVSFHAVLWAFAFSVLHFSAFASACSVLGLDLLFVIIFALLGTRNVADPVEFEARLRRDRKMIEFKQTLALSTILGLLVGPVGRFTGKQIFEALRNIFARR
;
A
#
# COMPACT_ATOMS: atom_id res chain seq x y z
N MET A 1 4.33 -25.07 30.45
CA MET A 1 4.51 -25.08 28.97
C MET A 1 5.85 -24.45 28.68
N LYS A 2 6.69 -25.06 27.83
CA LYS A 2 8.00 -24.45 27.53
C LYS A 2 7.75 -23.22 26.66
N VAL A 3 8.54 -22.16 26.83
CA VAL A 3 8.42 -20.89 26.09
C VAL A 3 8.40 -21.12 24.56
N ILE A 4 9.06 -22.19 24.11
CA ILE A 4 9.15 -22.63 22.72
C ILE A 4 7.79 -23.11 22.18
N ASP A 5 7.02 -23.84 23.00
CA ASP A 5 5.71 -24.38 22.61
C ASP A 5 4.69 -23.24 22.39
N VAL A 6 4.69 -22.25 23.29
CA VAL A 6 3.82 -21.06 23.19
C VAL A 6 4.17 -20.22 21.96
N GLY A 7 5.47 -20.09 21.64
CA GLY A 7 5.92 -19.39 20.44
C GLY A 7 5.51 -20.10 19.15
N GLN A 8 5.57 -21.43 19.13
CA GLN A 8 5.18 -22.25 17.98
C GLN A 8 3.68 -22.18 17.73
N GLU A 9 2.84 -22.29 18.77
CA GLU A 9 1.39 -22.13 18.67
C GLU A 9 1.00 -20.72 18.19
N ALA A 10 1.66 -19.68 18.71
CA ALA A 10 1.41 -18.30 18.29
C ALA A 10 1.75 -18.06 16.81
N LEU A 11 2.85 -18.63 16.32
CA LEU A 11 3.23 -18.53 14.90
C LEU A 11 2.29 -19.33 13.99
N GLN A 12 1.83 -20.51 14.41
CA GLN A 12 0.84 -21.29 13.66
C GLN A 12 -0.49 -20.55 13.55
N ALA A 13 -0.98 -19.98 14.66
CA ALA A 13 -2.20 -19.18 14.66
C ALA A 13 -2.09 -17.94 13.76
N GLN A 14 -0.94 -17.26 13.76
CA GLN A 14 -0.70 -16.15 12.81
C GLN A 14 -0.69 -16.61 11.36
N GLY A 15 -0.10 -17.77 11.07
CA GLY A 15 -0.08 -18.36 9.73
C GLY A 15 -1.50 -18.65 9.22
N GLU A 16 -2.35 -19.24 10.05
CA GLU A 16 -3.75 -19.51 9.70
C GLU A 16 -4.55 -18.22 9.44
N VAL A 17 -4.38 -17.22 10.30
CA VAL A 17 -5.03 -15.91 10.11
C VAL A 17 -4.59 -15.28 8.79
N LEU A 18 -3.28 -15.28 8.50
CA LEU A 18 -2.74 -14.72 7.26
C LEU A 18 -3.29 -15.47 6.03
N GLN A 19 -3.35 -16.80 6.07
CA GLN A 19 -3.90 -17.61 5.00
C GLN A 19 -5.37 -17.29 4.73
N ARG A 20 -6.18 -17.15 5.79
CA ARG A 20 -7.61 -16.81 5.67
C ARG A 20 -7.81 -15.41 5.10
N VAL A 21 -6.98 -14.44 5.49
CA VAL A 21 -6.99 -13.08 4.94
C VAL A 21 -6.59 -13.09 3.46
N ALA A 22 -5.50 -13.80 3.13
CA ALA A 22 -5.03 -13.95 1.74
C ALA A 22 -6.12 -14.55 0.84
N MET A 23 -6.80 -15.62 1.29
CA MET A 23 -7.91 -16.23 0.55
C MET A 23 -9.09 -15.28 0.35
N ARG A 24 -9.43 -14.47 1.36
CA ARG A 24 -10.50 -13.48 1.25
C ARG A 24 -10.17 -12.40 0.22
N ILE A 25 -8.95 -11.87 0.28
CA ILE A 25 -8.46 -10.86 -0.67
C ILE A 25 -8.40 -11.46 -2.08
N GLY A 26 -7.84 -12.67 -2.22
CA GLY A 26 -7.75 -13.38 -3.50
C GLY A 26 -9.09 -13.58 -4.17
N ARG A 27 -10.12 -14.06 -3.43
CA ARG A 27 -11.48 -14.18 -3.98
C ARG A 27 -12.06 -12.83 -4.38
N ARG A 28 -11.88 -11.80 -3.56
CA ARG A 28 -12.38 -10.45 -3.87
C ARG A 28 -11.76 -9.89 -5.14
N VAL A 29 -10.45 -10.07 -5.32
CA VAL A 29 -9.73 -9.68 -6.53
C VAL A 29 -10.25 -10.45 -7.74
N ALA A 30 -10.42 -11.78 -7.62
CA ALA A 30 -10.96 -12.59 -8.71
C ALA A 30 -12.36 -12.12 -9.15
N TYR A 31 -13.26 -11.85 -8.20
CA TYR A 31 -14.58 -11.30 -8.53
C TYR A 31 -14.51 -9.91 -9.16
N PHE A 32 -13.61 -9.03 -8.71
CA PHE A 32 -13.41 -7.72 -9.34
C PHE A 32 -12.88 -7.82 -10.76
N ILE A 33 -11.99 -8.77 -11.05
CA ILE A 33 -11.50 -9.02 -12.41
C ILE A 33 -12.65 -9.45 -13.32
N ILE A 34 -13.47 -10.41 -12.87
CA ILE A 34 -14.64 -10.87 -13.62
C ILE A 34 -15.61 -9.70 -13.84
N ALA A 35 -15.92 -8.94 -12.79
CA ALA A 35 -16.80 -7.77 -12.88
C ALA A 35 -16.26 -6.70 -13.85
N ALA A 36 -14.95 -6.48 -13.89
CA ALA A 36 -14.33 -5.53 -14.82
C ALA A 36 -14.48 -5.99 -16.28
N ILE A 37 -14.27 -7.28 -16.56
CA ILE A 37 -14.44 -7.85 -17.90
C ILE A 37 -15.89 -7.71 -18.37
N PHE A 38 -16.83 -8.19 -17.56
CA PHE A 38 -18.26 -8.11 -17.90
C PHE A 38 -18.75 -6.65 -17.95
N GLY A 39 -18.24 -5.79 -17.07
CA GLY A 39 -18.55 -4.36 -17.08
C GLY A 39 -18.08 -3.68 -18.37
N LEU A 40 -16.91 -4.04 -18.90
CA LEU A 40 -16.41 -3.52 -20.17
C LEU A 40 -17.30 -3.96 -21.35
N PHE A 41 -17.69 -5.23 -21.40
CA PHE A 41 -18.64 -5.70 -22.42
C PHE A 41 -20.00 -4.99 -22.29
N ALA A 42 -20.51 -4.85 -21.07
CA ALA A 42 -21.76 -4.15 -20.82
C ALA A 42 -21.70 -2.68 -21.27
N LEU A 43 -20.57 -1.99 -21.05
CA LEU A 43 -20.37 -0.61 -21.49
C LEU A 43 -20.43 -0.50 -23.02
N VAL A 44 -19.74 -1.38 -23.73
CA VAL A 44 -19.74 -1.40 -25.21
C VAL A 44 -21.14 -1.71 -25.75
N SER A 45 -21.81 -2.71 -25.18
CA SER A 45 -23.18 -3.05 -25.58
C SER A 45 -24.16 -1.93 -25.27
N PHE A 46 -24.01 -1.27 -24.12
CA PHE A 46 -24.85 -0.12 -23.75
C PHE A 46 -24.68 1.04 -24.72
N HIS A 47 -23.45 1.35 -25.14
CA HIS A 47 -23.18 2.37 -26.16
C HIS A 47 -23.90 2.05 -27.48
N ALA A 48 -23.86 0.79 -27.93
CA ALA A 48 -24.59 0.36 -29.13
C ALA A 48 -26.11 0.46 -28.97
N VAL A 49 -26.64 0.11 -27.79
CA VAL A 49 -28.08 0.24 -27.47
C VAL A 49 -28.50 1.71 -27.47
N LEU A 50 -27.70 2.62 -26.90
CA LEU A 50 -27.99 4.06 -26.93
C LEU A 50 -28.03 4.59 -28.35
N TRP A 51 -27.09 4.18 -29.20
CA TRP A 51 -27.10 4.56 -30.62
C TRP A 51 -28.36 4.04 -31.32
N ALA A 52 -28.70 2.77 -31.12
CA ALA A 52 -29.90 2.17 -31.70
C ALA A 52 -31.18 2.84 -31.19
N PHE A 53 -31.23 3.23 -29.92
CA PHE A 53 -32.35 3.98 -29.35
C PHE A 53 -32.51 5.36 -30.00
N ALA A 54 -31.41 6.11 -30.14
CA ALA A 54 -31.43 7.40 -30.82
C ALA A 54 -31.88 7.27 -32.28
N PHE A 55 -31.39 6.25 -32.97
CA PHE A 55 -31.73 5.99 -34.37
C PHE A 55 -33.19 5.54 -34.54
N SER A 56 -33.61 4.50 -33.80
CA SER A 56 -34.91 3.83 -34.01
C SER A 56 -36.07 4.43 -33.25
N VAL A 57 -35.84 5.05 -32.08
CA VAL A 57 -36.91 5.60 -31.23
C VAL A 57 -36.99 7.11 -31.36
N LEU A 58 -35.86 7.81 -31.33
CA LEU A 58 -35.83 9.27 -31.51
C LEU A 58 -35.82 9.70 -32.98
N HIS A 59 -35.77 8.74 -33.91
CA HIS A 59 -35.80 8.95 -35.36
C HIS A 59 -34.67 9.88 -35.85
N PHE A 60 -33.53 9.88 -35.14
CA PHE A 60 -32.37 10.63 -35.57
C PHE A 60 -31.74 9.98 -36.80
N SER A 61 -31.10 10.80 -37.65
CA SER A 61 -30.25 10.26 -38.72
C SER A 61 -29.10 9.44 -38.12
N ALA A 62 -28.48 8.56 -38.91
CA ALA A 62 -27.35 7.75 -38.45
C ALA A 62 -26.20 8.64 -37.88
N PHE A 63 -25.94 9.77 -38.54
CA PHE A 63 -24.94 10.75 -38.11
C PHE A 63 -25.35 11.45 -36.80
N ALA A 64 -26.59 11.96 -36.71
CA ALA A 64 -27.07 12.62 -35.50
C ALA A 64 -27.10 11.67 -34.29
N SER A 65 -27.45 10.40 -34.51
CA SER A 65 -27.41 9.35 -33.49
C SER A 65 -25.98 9.14 -32.99
N ALA A 66 -25.00 8.99 -33.88
CA ALA A 66 -23.60 8.84 -33.51
C ALA A 66 -23.06 10.06 -32.73
N CYS A 67 -23.36 11.28 -33.21
CA CYS A 67 -22.98 12.51 -32.51
C CYS A 67 -23.61 12.61 -31.12
N SER A 68 -24.86 12.16 -30.94
CA SER A 68 -25.54 12.22 -29.65
C SER A 68 -24.89 11.32 -28.60
N VAL A 69 -24.52 10.09 -28.97
CA VAL A 69 -23.84 9.15 -28.05
C VAL A 69 -22.41 9.62 -27.78
N LEU A 70 -21.69 10.10 -28.80
CA LEU A 70 -20.36 10.68 -28.61
C LEU A 70 -20.38 11.90 -27.67
N GLY A 71 -21.41 12.76 -27.79
CA GLY A 71 -21.59 13.90 -26.89
C GLY A 71 -21.81 13.48 -25.44
N LEU A 72 -22.60 12.42 -25.22
CA LEU A 72 -22.82 11.84 -23.89
C LEU A 72 -21.54 11.23 -23.32
N ASP A 73 -20.75 10.53 -24.13
CA ASP A 73 -19.47 9.97 -23.72
C ASP A 73 -18.47 11.07 -23.33
N LEU A 74 -18.37 12.14 -24.13
CA LEU A 74 -17.52 13.29 -23.83
C LEU A 74 -17.93 13.98 -22.52
N LEU A 75 -19.23 14.09 -22.25
CA LEU A 75 -19.73 14.62 -20.99
C LEU A 75 -19.24 13.76 -19.81
N PHE A 76 -19.36 12.44 -19.89
CA PHE A 76 -18.86 11.55 -18.85
C PHE A 76 -17.33 11.64 -18.71
N VAL A 77 -16.58 11.69 -19.82
CA VAL A 77 -15.12 11.88 -19.80
C VAL A 77 -14.76 13.16 -19.05
N ILE A 78 -15.41 14.28 -19.33
CA ILE A 78 -15.16 15.56 -18.66
C ILE A 78 -15.47 15.45 -17.15
N ILE A 79 -16.64 14.92 -16.79
CA ILE A 79 -17.04 14.76 -15.38
C ILE A 79 -16.04 13.90 -14.62
N PHE A 80 -15.67 12.73 -15.15
CA PHE A 80 -14.74 11.82 -14.49
C PHE A 80 -13.31 12.35 -14.48
N ALA A 81 -12.87 13.09 -15.51
CA ALA A 81 -11.56 13.76 -15.49
C ALA A 81 -11.51 14.85 -14.40
N LEU A 82 -12.57 15.64 -14.24
CA LEU A 82 -12.66 16.64 -13.17
C LEU A 82 -12.74 15.99 -11.78
N LEU A 83 -13.45 14.87 -11.64
CA LEU A 83 -13.48 14.11 -10.39
C LEU A 83 -12.13 13.44 -10.08
N GLY A 84 -11.44 12.92 -11.10
CA GLY A 84 -10.13 12.28 -10.94
C GLY A 84 -9.00 13.26 -10.61
N THR A 85 -9.11 14.51 -11.06
CA THR A 85 -8.13 15.56 -10.70
C THR A 85 -8.34 16.12 -9.29
N ARG A 86 -9.45 15.79 -8.62
CA ARG A 86 -9.64 16.12 -7.21
C ARG A 86 -8.75 15.25 -6.34
N ASN A 87 -7.54 15.76 -6.07
CA ASN A 87 -6.65 15.26 -5.02
C ASN A 87 -7.22 15.60 -3.65
N VAL A 88 -8.26 14.89 -3.22
CA VAL A 88 -8.63 14.84 -1.80
C VAL A 88 -7.60 13.93 -1.13
N ALA A 89 -6.71 14.52 -0.32
CA ALA A 89 -5.76 13.75 0.46
C ALA A 89 -6.54 12.76 1.33
N ASP A 90 -6.39 11.47 1.06
CA ASP A 90 -7.06 10.43 1.84
C ASP A 90 -6.47 10.47 3.26
N PRO A 91 -7.27 10.75 4.30
CA PRO A 91 -6.78 10.74 5.68
C PRO A 91 -6.11 9.40 6.03
N VAL A 92 -6.54 8.30 5.42
CA VAL A 92 -5.92 6.98 5.59
C VAL A 92 -4.52 6.93 5.00
N GLU A 93 -4.30 7.54 3.83
CA GLU A 93 -2.98 7.60 3.20
C GLU A 93 -2.02 8.44 4.05
N PHE A 94 -2.50 9.59 4.56
CA PHE A 94 -1.70 10.44 5.44
C PHE A 94 -1.35 9.73 6.76
N GLU A 95 -2.32 9.09 7.41
CA GLU A 95 -2.08 8.31 8.63
C GLU A 95 -1.13 7.13 8.38
N ALA A 96 -1.26 6.44 7.25
CA ALA A 96 -0.39 5.33 6.89
C ALA A 96 1.06 5.81 6.67
N ARG A 97 1.25 6.93 5.98
CA ARG A 97 2.56 7.58 5.79
C ARG A 97 3.15 7.99 7.13
N LEU A 98 2.37 8.67 7.99
CA LEU A 98 2.80 9.10 9.31
C LEU A 98 3.17 7.92 10.23
N ARG A 99 2.37 6.86 10.23
CA ARG A 99 2.63 5.65 11.03
C ARG A 99 3.89 4.94 10.56
N ARG A 100 4.08 4.78 9.25
CA ARG A 100 5.29 4.21 8.66
C ARG A 100 6.53 5.00 9.09
N ASP A 101 6.49 6.32 8.94
CA ASP A 101 7.64 7.18 9.23
C ASP A 101 8.00 7.15 10.72
N ARG A 102 7.00 7.19 11.62
CA ARG A 102 7.20 7.00 13.06
C ARG A 102 7.82 5.64 13.39
N LYS A 103 7.31 4.55 12.81
CA LYS A 103 7.84 3.20 13.05
C LYS A 103 9.24 3.01 12.51
N MET A 104 9.58 3.66 11.40
CA MET A 104 10.93 3.64 10.84
C MET A 104 11.93 4.38 11.75
N ILE A 105 11.51 5.50 12.35
CA ILE A 105 12.32 6.24 13.33
C ILE A 105 12.53 5.38 14.58
N GLU A 106 11.46 4.81 15.12
CA GLU A 106 11.51 3.93 16.30
C GLU A 106 12.45 2.73 16.07
N PHE A 107 12.35 2.07 14.91
CA PHE A 107 13.24 0.97 14.53
C PHE A 107 14.71 1.38 14.48
N LYS A 108 15.02 2.53 13.87
CA LYS A 108 16.39 3.07 13.83
C LYS A 108 16.92 3.37 15.24
N GLN A 109 16.06 3.89 16.14
CA GLN A 109 16.44 4.16 17.53
C GLN A 109 16.68 2.86 18.30
N THR A 110 15.82 1.84 18.16
CA THR A 110 16.02 0.54 18.79
C THR A 110 17.29 -0.14 18.30
N LEU A 111 17.60 -0.06 16.99
CA LEU A 111 18.86 -0.55 16.43
C LEU A 111 20.07 0.22 16.97
N ALA A 112 20.01 1.55 17.06
CA ALA A 112 21.10 2.36 17.61
C ALA A 112 21.35 2.03 19.10
N LEU A 113 20.29 1.92 19.90
CA LEU A 113 20.38 1.56 21.31
C LEU A 113 20.91 0.14 21.51
N SER A 114 20.40 -0.84 20.77
CA SER A 114 20.89 -2.23 20.84
C SER A 114 22.34 -2.36 20.36
N THR A 115 22.75 -1.57 19.36
CA THR A 115 24.15 -1.49 18.93
C THR A 115 25.03 -0.87 20.01
N ILE A 116 24.64 0.24 20.64
CA ILE A 116 25.38 0.88 21.74
C ILE A 116 25.45 -0.07 22.95
N LEU A 117 24.36 -0.73 23.30
CA LEU A 117 24.32 -1.70 24.40
C LEU A 117 25.23 -2.90 24.10
N GLY A 118 25.20 -3.40 22.85
CA GLY A 118 26.09 -4.45 22.37
C GLY A 118 27.56 -4.02 22.36
N LEU A 119 27.84 -2.74 22.12
CA LEU A 119 29.18 -2.15 22.16
C LEU A 119 29.62 -1.78 23.58
N LEU A 120 28.72 -1.68 24.56
CA LEU A 120 29.06 -1.47 25.98
C LEU A 120 29.20 -2.79 26.74
N VAL A 121 28.32 -3.75 26.46
CA VAL A 121 28.19 -5.01 27.22
C VAL A 121 28.84 -6.19 26.49
N GLY A 122 28.93 -6.13 25.16
CA GLY A 122 29.44 -7.23 24.34
C GLY A 122 30.96 -7.36 24.28
N PRO A 123 31.48 -8.47 23.73
CA PRO A 123 32.91 -8.78 23.68
C PRO A 123 33.74 -7.70 22.95
N VAL A 124 33.17 -7.10 21.90
CA VAL A 124 33.79 -6.03 21.10
C VAL A 124 33.98 -4.76 21.94
N GLY A 125 33.01 -4.43 22.78
CA GLY A 125 33.06 -3.29 23.68
C GLY A 125 34.20 -3.29 24.67
N ARG A 126 34.49 -4.48 25.23
CA ARG A 126 35.61 -4.68 26.15
C ARG A 126 36.97 -4.50 25.47
N PHE A 127 37.07 -4.85 24.18
CA PHE A 127 38.28 -4.63 23.39
C PHE A 127 38.48 -3.16 23.02
N THR A 128 37.43 -2.50 22.50
CA THR A 128 37.50 -1.09 22.09
C THR A 128 37.68 -0.15 23.30
N GLY A 129 37.02 -0.45 24.43
CA GLY A 129 37.16 0.31 25.67
C GLY A 129 38.58 0.30 26.23
N LYS A 130 39.30 -0.83 26.16
CA LYS A 130 40.71 -0.90 26.56
C LYS A 130 41.62 -0.03 25.67
N GLN A 131 41.40 -0.03 24.36
CA GLN A 131 42.18 0.80 23.44
C GLN A 131 41.94 2.29 23.63
N ILE A 132 40.68 2.70 23.86
CA ILE A 132 40.35 4.10 24.15
C ILE A 132 40.94 4.54 25.49
N PHE A 133 40.89 3.68 26.52
CA PHE A 133 41.48 3.96 27.82
C PHE A 133 43.01 4.09 27.74
N GLU A 134 43.69 3.22 27.00
CA GLU A 134 45.14 3.34 26.78
C GLU A 134 45.53 4.58 25.97
N ALA A 135 44.74 4.97 24.97
CA ALA A 135 44.95 6.20 24.21
C ALA A 135 44.78 7.45 25.10
N LEU A 136 43.72 7.49 25.92
CA LEU A 136 43.49 8.58 26.87
C LEU A 136 44.59 8.65 27.94
N ARG A 137 45.03 7.50 28.46
CA ARG A 137 46.12 7.42 29.43
C ARG A 137 47.43 7.95 28.86
N ASN A 138 47.76 7.62 27.61
CA ASN A 138 48.99 8.10 26.96
C ASN A 138 48.98 9.61 26.65
N ILE A 139 47.80 10.21 26.45
CA ILE A 139 47.67 11.66 26.29
C ILE A 139 47.83 12.38 27.63
N PHE A 140 47.26 11.82 28.72
CA PHE A 140 47.37 12.43 30.05
C PHE A 140 48.73 12.21 30.72
N ALA A 141 49.42 11.10 30.43
CA ALA A 141 50.76 10.80 30.95
C ALA A 141 51.90 11.53 30.20
N ARG A 142 51.58 12.34 29.18
CA ARG A 142 52.54 13.15 28.40
C ARG A 142 52.62 14.62 28.83
N ARG A 143 52.00 14.98 29.96
CA ARG A 143 52.28 16.21 30.72
C ARG A 143 53.07 15.86 31.96
#